data_AF-A0A496Y6H7-F1
#
_entry.id   AF-A0A496Y6H7-F1
#
_cell.length_a   1.000
_cell.length_b   1.000
_cell.length_c   1.000
_cell.angle_alpha   90.00
_cell.angle_beta   90.00
_cell.angle_gamma   90.00
#
_symmetry.space_group_name_H-M   'P 1'
#
loop_
_entity.id
_entity.type
_entity.pdbx_description
1 polymer ?
#
loop_
_entity_poly.entity_id
_entity_poly.type
_entity_poly.pdbx_seq_one_letter_code
_entity_poly.pdbx_strand_id
1 'polypeptide(L)'
;MLSLGDTMSQDLSQENRELEAPFAENKLELERMFSKKYIREQIKFNRLKSLLEQARPVPYFQRLIEEINARSYSGLLALSYEFGLSLSFLDKILERKAPEIFKLEQMPKSCEISALRLMLSPGAADKGLIDFSTEREVDDKDVRRLYFLAFAPHSEERLIELIEQLGLASMLDYIWKEGLSKFLHQRYRVLAGEQESERPVEEIVEKAGLSALFDENKVIKHYADIKMAEGSTTEDLKEKLSLENTLKAEASEKLNRIFEILGEDSLDTRLLKRKMLDLHMDTEVAAIEHEGISSLKEYIRSKGLLGAHEVALRYDFVYPSVSGSDMYRARNIIRNSFFTQAQKTPKGKIFIRSEVLYNLRLSVKSGECFQLPGGYLLSIIHTVDQDEHYLFGRYPSRLERDGFNLLTIGCFNYFESPIEAVTQIVKFYMDKMAPDIRWRNALKKMIIALPIVLSLSVLVGAVYYLTLGIPGEAFLLASGIMLVGMAISGKNGYDEEITPASHEKIPEYMVRKGGKIMTVALDLDSQIQNQPDLLRKIQSD
;
A
#
# COMPACT_ATOMS: atom_id res chain seq x y z
N MET A 1 -12.14 -64.18 -47.50
CA MET A 1 -12.49 -63.21 -46.44
C MET A 1 -11.20 -62.81 -45.75
N LEU A 2 -10.29 -62.09 -46.42
CA LEU A 2 -10.19 -60.62 -46.47
C LEU A 2 -10.27 -59.95 -45.09
N SER A 3 -9.10 -59.86 -44.45
CA SER A 3 -8.41 -58.61 -44.08
C SER A 3 -9.28 -57.35 -44.11
N LEU A 4 -9.84 -56.98 -42.95
CA LEU A 4 -10.49 -55.70 -42.70
C LEU A 4 -10.26 -55.19 -41.26
N GLY A 5 -9.48 -55.91 -40.44
CA GLY A 5 -9.28 -55.59 -39.01
C GLY A 5 -7.99 -54.81 -38.70
N ASP A 6 -6.92 -54.98 -39.48
CA ASP A 6 -5.60 -54.42 -39.15
C ASP A 6 -5.33 -53.04 -39.78
N THR A 7 -6.09 -52.63 -40.80
CA THR A 7 -5.96 -51.31 -41.42
C THR A 7 -6.66 -50.20 -40.62
N MET A 8 -7.83 -50.46 -40.00
CA MET A 8 -8.53 -49.42 -39.23
C MET A 8 -7.84 -49.02 -37.92
N SER A 9 -7.09 -49.93 -37.28
CA SER A 9 -6.39 -49.62 -36.03
C SER A 9 -5.07 -48.88 -36.26
N GLN A 10 -4.44 -49.04 -37.43
CA GLN A 10 -3.26 -48.24 -37.80
C GLN A 10 -3.67 -46.84 -38.26
N ASP A 11 -4.74 -46.70 -39.04
CA ASP A 11 -5.24 -45.40 -39.50
C ASP A 11 -5.70 -44.50 -38.35
N LEU A 12 -6.44 -45.00 -37.35
CA LEU A 12 -6.85 -44.22 -36.17
C LEU A 12 -5.68 -43.83 -35.24
N SER A 13 -4.58 -44.58 -35.28
CA SER A 13 -3.36 -44.28 -34.50
C SER A 13 -2.43 -43.29 -35.21
N GLN A 14 -2.48 -43.23 -36.53
CA GLN A 14 -1.80 -42.24 -37.35
C GLN A 14 -2.57 -40.91 -37.37
N GLU A 15 -3.90 -40.95 -37.49
CA GLU A 15 -4.77 -39.77 -37.50
C GLU A 15 -4.77 -39.05 -36.13
N ASN A 16 -4.70 -39.78 -35.01
CA ASN A 16 -4.50 -39.18 -33.68
C ASN A 16 -3.08 -38.63 -33.46
N ARG A 17 -2.05 -39.19 -34.10
CA ARG A 17 -0.67 -38.65 -34.06
C ARG A 17 -0.50 -37.42 -34.95
N GLU A 18 -1.22 -37.35 -36.07
CA GLU A 18 -1.27 -36.20 -36.97
C GLU A 18 -2.16 -35.06 -36.44
N LEU A 19 -3.08 -35.35 -35.52
CA LEU A 19 -3.83 -34.34 -34.76
C LEU A 19 -3.09 -33.84 -33.51
N GLU A 20 -2.23 -34.63 -32.87
CA GLU A 20 -1.45 -34.18 -31.70
C GLU A 20 -0.15 -33.43 -32.06
N ALA A 21 0.48 -33.76 -33.21
CA ALA A 21 1.67 -33.07 -33.71
C ALA A 21 1.50 -31.55 -33.92
N PRO A 22 0.44 -31.04 -34.59
CA PRO A 22 0.25 -29.59 -34.79
C PRO A 22 -0.14 -28.84 -33.50
N PHE A 23 -0.66 -29.52 -32.47
CA PHE A 23 -0.89 -28.92 -31.14
C PHE A 23 0.39 -28.86 -30.30
N ALA A 24 1.29 -29.84 -30.43
CA ALA A 24 2.60 -29.81 -29.81
C ALA A 24 3.54 -28.80 -30.50
N GLU A 25 3.51 -28.71 -31.83
CA GLU A 25 4.25 -27.72 -32.62
C GLU A 25 3.73 -26.29 -32.40
N ASN A 26 2.42 -26.05 -32.38
CA ASN A 26 1.88 -24.72 -32.01
C ASN A 26 2.26 -24.29 -30.59
N LYS A 27 2.31 -25.24 -29.65
CA LYS A 27 2.75 -24.95 -28.27
C LYS A 27 4.24 -24.64 -28.20
N LEU A 28 5.07 -25.34 -28.97
CA LEU A 28 6.51 -25.08 -29.08
C LEU A 28 6.81 -23.77 -29.83
N GLU A 29 6.01 -23.40 -30.84
CA GLU A 29 6.11 -22.10 -31.52
C GLU A 29 5.64 -20.95 -30.64
N LEU A 30 4.54 -21.10 -29.89
CA LEU A 30 4.11 -20.10 -28.89
C LEU A 30 5.14 -19.94 -27.76
N GLU A 31 5.74 -21.04 -27.28
CA GLU A 31 6.81 -21.00 -26.28
C GLU A 31 8.11 -20.37 -26.82
N ARG A 32 8.39 -20.48 -28.12
CA ARG A 32 9.49 -19.77 -28.79
C ARG A 32 9.17 -18.29 -29.05
N MET A 33 7.90 -17.93 -29.28
CA MET A 33 7.47 -16.55 -29.54
C MET A 33 7.42 -15.67 -28.27
N PHE A 34 7.17 -16.24 -27.10
CA PHE A 34 7.12 -15.50 -25.82
C PHE A 34 8.33 -15.79 -24.93
N SER A 35 9.54 -15.49 -25.41
CA SER A 35 10.74 -15.52 -24.56
C SER A 35 10.89 -14.25 -23.72
N LYS A 36 11.68 -14.29 -22.64
CA LYS A 36 12.07 -13.08 -21.89
C LYS A 36 12.65 -11.98 -22.77
N LYS A 37 13.46 -12.37 -23.76
CA LYS A 37 14.04 -11.46 -24.74
C LYS A 37 12.94 -10.74 -25.52
N TYR A 38 11.92 -11.48 -25.97
CA TYR A 38 10.77 -10.91 -26.67
C TYR A 38 9.99 -9.92 -25.77
N ILE A 39 9.64 -10.31 -24.55
CA ILE A 39 8.93 -9.44 -23.59
C ILE A 39 9.72 -8.15 -23.36
N ARG A 40 11.03 -8.28 -23.11
CA ARG A 40 11.96 -7.16 -22.94
C ARG A 40 11.97 -6.23 -24.15
N GLU A 41 12.00 -6.78 -25.36
CA GLU A 41 11.95 -6.00 -26.60
C GLU A 41 10.61 -5.27 -26.77
N GLN A 42 9.47 -5.93 -26.47
CA GLN A 42 8.16 -5.27 -26.54
C GLN A 42 8.05 -4.09 -25.55
N ILE A 43 8.57 -4.24 -24.33
CA ILE A 43 8.66 -3.13 -23.36
C ILE A 43 9.54 -2.01 -23.94
N LYS A 44 10.74 -2.35 -24.46
CA LYS A 44 11.70 -1.39 -25.08
C LYS A 44 11.08 -0.56 -26.20
N PHE A 45 10.30 -1.18 -27.07
CA PHE A 45 9.68 -0.52 -28.22
C PHE A 45 8.33 0.11 -27.92
N ASN A 46 7.88 0.11 -26.66
CA ASN A 46 6.56 0.59 -26.24
C ASN A 46 5.39 -0.09 -26.98
N ARG A 47 5.54 -1.38 -27.29
CA ARG A 47 4.55 -2.21 -28.01
C ARG A 47 3.81 -3.16 -27.06
N LEU A 48 3.59 -2.73 -25.82
CA LEU A 48 2.90 -3.53 -24.79
C LEU A 48 1.48 -3.93 -25.21
N LYS A 49 0.80 -3.10 -26.02
CA LYS A 49 -0.59 -3.34 -26.42
C LYS A 49 -0.80 -4.72 -27.06
N SER A 50 0.03 -5.13 -28.02
CA SER A 50 -0.10 -6.43 -28.67
C SER A 50 0.18 -7.61 -27.73
N LEU A 51 1.02 -7.38 -26.72
CA LEU A 51 1.37 -8.38 -25.71
C LEU A 51 0.24 -8.52 -24.67
N LEU A 52 -0.42 -7.42 -24.31
CA LEU A 52 -1.54 -7.38 -23.37
C LEU A 52 -2.86 -7.87 -23.97
N GLU A 53 -3.09 -7.69 -25.29
CA GLU A 53 -4.26 -8.23 -26.00
C GLU A 53 -4.38 -9.75 -25.89
N GLN A 54 -3.25 -10.45 -25.76
CA GLN A 54 -3.19 -11.91 -25.63
C GLN A 54 -3.02 -12.37 -24.17
N ALA A 55 -2.95 -11.43 -23.22
CA ALA A 55 -2.69 -11.71 -21.83
C ALA A 55 -3.97 -11.89 -21.02
N ARG A 56 -3.88 -12.68 -19.94
CA ARG A 56 -4.96 -12.81 -18.96
C ARG A 56 -4.62 -11.98 -17.71
N PRO A 57 -5.44 -11.00 -17.32
CA PRO A 57 -5.18 -10.22 -16.11
C PRO A 57 -5.30 -11.09 -14.86
N VAL A 58 -4.49 -10.80 -13.85
CA VAL A 58 -4.58 -11.39 -12.51
C VAL A 58 -5.42 -10.45 -11.63
N PRO A 59 -6.73 -10.73 -11.44
CA PRO A 59 -7.69 -9.73 -10.97
C PRO A 59 -7.45 -9.26 -9.53
N TYR A 60 -6.88 -10.10 -8.67
CA TYR A 60 -6.63 -9.74 -7.28
C TYR A 60 -5.40 -8.83 -7.10
N PHE A 61 -4.49 -8.75 -8.07
CA PHE A 61 -3.22 -8.03 -7.92
C PHE A 61 -3.44 -6.53 -7.70
N GLN A 62 -4.26 -5.92 -8.57
CA GLN A 62 -4.64 -4.52 -8.46
C GLN A 62 -5.41 -4.27 -7.15
N ARG A 63 -6.38 -5.13 -6.82
CA ARG A 63 -7.19 -5.01 -5.60
C ARG A 63 -6.34 -5.07 -4.32
N LEU A 64 -5.29 -5.90 -4.28
CA LEU A 64 -4.35 -5.94 -3.16
C LEU A 64 -3.62 -4.60 -2.98
N ILE A 65 -3.19 -3.95 -4.08
CA ILE A 65 -2.56 -2.63 -4.03
C ILE A 65 -3.56 -1.59 -3.54
N GLU A 66 -4.80 -1.63 -4.02
CA GLU A 66 -5.88 -0.75 -3.58
C GLU A 66 -6.15 -0.88 -2.08
N GLU A 67 -6.22 -2.10 -1.54
CA GLU A 67 -6.42 -2.33 -0.10
C GLU A 67 -5.20 -1.90 0.75
N ILE A 68 -3.97 -2.06 0.24
CA ILE A 68 -2.77 -1.53 0.90
C ILE A 68 -2.78 0.00 0.92
N ASN A 69 -3.12 0.63 -0.20
CA ASN A 69 -3.23 2.08 -0.33
C ASN A 69 -4.37 2.65 0.54
N ALA A 70 -5.46 1.89 0.68
CA ALA A 70 -6.55 2.16 1.61
C ALA A 70 -6.20 1.79 3.07
N ARG A 71 -5.01 1.21 3.30
CA ARG A 71 -4.49 0.79 4.61
C ARG A 71 -5.46 -0.13 5.35
N SER A 72 -6.03 -1.07 4.62
CA SER A 72 -7.17 -1.88 5.02
C SER A 72 -6.75 -3.35 5.15
N TYR A 73 -6.28 -3.73 6.34
CA TYR A 73 -5.89 -5.12 6.58
C TYR A 73 -7.10 -6.07 6.55
N SER A 74 -8.28 -5.61 6.99
CA SER A 74 -9.53 -6.38 6.87
C SER A 74 -9.91 -6.62 5.41
N GLY A 75 -9.70 -5.64 4.52
CA GLY A 75 -9.89 -5.82 3.08
C GLY A 75 -8.89 -6.81 2.48
N LEU A 76 -7.63 -6.80 2.93
CA LEU A 76 -6.66 -7.84 2.53
C LEU A 76 -7.09 -9.24 2.97
N LEU A 77 -7.62 -9.39 4.18
CA LEU A 77 -8.19 -10.65 4.65
C LEU A 77 -9.39 -11.08 3.79
N ALA A 78 -10.29 -10.16 3.44
CA ALA A 78 -11.42 -10.45 2.57
C ALA A 78 -10.97 -10.96 1.19
N LEU A 79 -9.97 -10.30 0.58
CA LEU A 79 -9.35 -10.74 -0.67
C LEU A 79 -8.68 -12.11 -0.54
N SER A 80 -8.04 -12.37 0.60
CA SER A 80 -7.43 -13.67 0.89
C SER A 80 -8.46 -14.80 0.88
N TYR A 81 -9.64 -14.59 1.48
CA TYR A 81 -10.73 -15.55 1.44
C TYR A 81 -11.35 -15.68 0.03
N GLU A 82 -11.62 -14.55 -0.63
CA GLU A 82 -12.25 -14.53 -1.96
C GLU A 82 -11.42 -15.28 -3.01
N PHE A 83 -10.11 -15.08 -3.01
CA PHE A 83 -9.21 -15.65 -4.03
C PHE A 83 -8.41 -16.88 -3.54
N GLY A 84 -8.61 -17.30 -2.29
CA GLY A 84 -7.86 -18.39 -1.66
C GLY A 84 -6.35 -18.12 -1.59
N LEU A 85 -5.97 -16.88 -1.27
CA LEU A 85 -4.57 -16.43 -1.21
C LEU A 85 -4.00 -16.63 0.19
N SER A 86 -2.80 -17.18 0.29
CA SER A 86 -2.06 -17.24 1.56
C SER A 86 -1.29 -15.93 1.79
N LEU A 87 -1.78 -15.05 2.66
CA LEU A 87 -1.09 -13.80 3.03
C LEU A 87 0.16 -14.00 3.90
N SER A 88 0.53 -15.23 4.23
CA SER A 88 1.63 -15.54 5.16
C SER A 88 2.95 -14.80 4.86
N PHE A 89 3.27 -14.57 3.60
CA PHE A 89 4.45 -13.80 3.21
C PHE A 89 4.31 -12.31 3.53
N LEU A 90 3.20 -11.69 3.12
CA LEU A 90 2.90 -10.29 3.39
C LEU A 90 2.80 -10.06 4.91
N ASP A 91 2.15 -10.97 5.64
CA ASP A 91 2.04 -10.94 7.09
C ASP A 91 3.41 -10.93 7.78
N LYS A 92 4.35 -11.78 7.32
CA LYS A 92 5.73 -11.80 7.84
C LYS A 92 6.46 -10.48 7.58
N ILE A 93 6.28 -9.88 6.41
CA ILE A 93 6.87 -8.56 6.10
C ILE A 93 6.30 -7.49 7.05
N LEU A 94 4.98 -7.43 7.20
CA LEU A 94 4.32 -6.45 8.06
C LEU A 94 4.77 -6.62 9.52
N GLU A 95 4.74 -7.84 10.05
CA GLU A 95 5.16 -8.13 11.43
C GLU A 95 6.63 -7.77 11.71
N ARG A 96 7.52 -7.95 10.74
CA ARG A 96 8.94 -7.57 10.88
C ARG A 96 9.16 -6.06 10.97
N LYS A 97 8.29 -5.25 10.34
CA LYS A 97 8.35 -3.79 10.41
C LYS A 97 7.77 -3.23 11.70
N ALA A 98 6.93 -4.00 12.39
CA ALA A 98 6.25 -3.56 13.59
C ALA A 98 7.19 -2.97 14.67
N PRO A 99 8.35 -3.57 15.00
CA PRO A 99 9.26 -2.97 15.98
C PRO A 99 9.74 -1.57 15.62
N GLU A 100 9.89 -1.25 14.33
CA GLU A 100 10.28 0.09 13.87
C GLU A 100 9.16 1.10 14.09
N ILE A 101 7.92 0.70 13.80
CA ILE A 101 6.73 1.54 13.99
C ILE A 101 6.49 1.82 15.48
N PHE A 102 6.59 0.80 16.32
CA PHE A 102 6.38 0.95 17.76
C PHE A 102 7.57 1.58 18.50
N LYS A 103 8.69 1.87 17.82
CA LYS A 103 9.75 2.74 18.35
C LYS A 103 9.42 4.22 18.22
N LEU A 104 8.56 4.61 17.27
CA LEU A 104 8.13 5.99 17.09
C LEU A 104 7.43 6.46 18.38
N GLU A 105 7.86 7.60 18.94
CA GLU A 105 7.29 8.19 20.17
C GLU A 105 5.91 8.82 19.92
N GLN A 106 5.02 8.05 19.32
CA GLN A 106 3.68 8.46 18.91
C GLN A 106 2.65 7.47 19.46
N MET A 107 1.42 7.94 19.65
CA MET A 107 0.29 7.05 19.92
C MET A 107 0.10 6.12 18.70
N PRO A 108 -0.22 4.83 18.90
CA PRO A 108 -0.63 3.99 17.77
C PRO A 108 -1.78 4.66 17.02
N LYS A 109 -1.69 4.76 15.69
CA LYS A 109 -2.68 5.41 14.84
C LYS A 109 -4.06 4.76 14.97
N SER A 110 -4.09 3.45 15.23
CA SER A 110 -5.32 2.72 15.55
C SER A 110 -6.12 3.36 16.69
N CYS A 111 -5.45 3.95 17.70
CA CYS A 111 -6.10 4.63 18.81
C CYS A 111 -6.70 5.97 18.35
N GLU A 112 -5.98 6.76 17.56
CA GLU A 112 -6.48 8.04 17.06
C GLU A 112 -7.63 7.86 16.05
N ILE A 113 -7.53 6.86 15.18
CA ILE A 113 -8.62 6.46 14.26
C ILE A 113 -9.85 6.00 15.06
N SER A 114 -9.65 5.25 16.15
CA SER A 114 -10.76 4.82 17.01
C SER A 114 -11.38 5.99 17.77
N ALA A 115 -10.59 7.00 18.17
CA ALA A 115 -11.12 8.23 18.76
C ALA A 115 -11.97 9.02 17.75
N LEU A 116 -11.50 9.16 16.50
CA LEU A 116 -12.28 9.76 15.43
C LEU A 116 -13.58 8.99 15.17
N ARG A 117 -13.54 7.66 15.16
CA ARG A 117 -14.74 6.83 15.01
C ARG A 117 -15.76 7.10 16.11
N LEU A 118 -15.32 7.26 17.36
CA LEU A 118 -16.21 7.60 18.46
C LEU A 118 -16.89 8.97 18.29
N MET A 119 -16.17 9.96 17.75
CA MET A 119 -16.75 11.28 17.48
C MET A 119 -17.80 11.25 16.37
N LEU A 120 -17.67 10.31 15.43
CA LEU A 120 -18.60 10.08 14.31
C LEU A 120 -19.75 9.13 14.67
N SER A 121 -19.74 8.53 15.86
CA SER A 121 -20.74 7.55 16.29
C SER A 121 -21.85 8.20 17.13
N PRO A 122 -23.09 7.69 17.08
CA PRO A 122 -24.17 8.13 17.96
C PRO A 122 -23.76 8.01 19.43
N GLY A 123 -24.01 9.03 20.25
CA GLY A 123 -23.64 9.05 21.66
C GLY A 123 -22.21 9.55 21.94
N ALA A 124 -21.57 10.23 20.98
CA ALA A 124 -20.30 10.93 21.20
C ALA A 124 -20.38 11.91 22.39
N ALA A 125 -21.49 12.64 22.50
CA ALA A 125 -21.74 13.60 23.58
C ALA A 125 -21.70 12.95 24.98
N ASP A 126 -22.23 11.73 25.13
CA ASP A 126 -22.24 10.99 26.41
C ASP A 126 -20.83 10.63 26.89
N LYS A 127 -19.88 10.54 25.96
CA LYS A 127 -18.45 10.30 26.23
C LYS A 127 -17.67 11.62 26.42
N GLY A 128 -18.33 12.77 26.47
CA GLY A 128 -17.70 14.09 26.54
C GLY A 128 -16.90 14.44 25.27
N LEU A 129 -17.32 13.90 24.13
CA LEU A 129 -16.77 14.22 22.82
C LEU A 129 -17.69 15.20 22.09
N ILE A 130 -17.13 15.97 21.16
CA ILE A 130 -17.93 16.72 20.20
C ILE A 130 -18.60 15.73 19.25
N ASP A 131 -19.90 15.89 19.07
CA ASP A 131 -20.70 15.03 18.22
C ASP A 131 -20.59 15.47 16.76
N PHE A 132 -19.91 14.65 15.97
CA PHE A 132 -19.81 14.78 14.51
C PHE A 132 -20.65 13.73 13.79
N SER A 133 -21.50 12.99 14.50
CA SER A 133 -22.34 11.97 13.88
C SER A 133 -23.35 12.58 12.91
N THR A 134 -23.74 11.77 11.94
CA THR A 134 -24.82 12.06 11.00
C THR A 134 -25.92 11.03 11.17
N GLU A 135 -27.05 11.22 10.47
CA GLU A 135 -28.15 10.24 10.47
C GLU A 135 -27.72 8.84 10.00
N ARG A 136 -26.63 8.76 9.22
CA ARG A 136 -26.07 7.51 8.72
C ARG A 136 -24.70 7.25 9.33
N GLU A 137 -24.50 6.04 9.84
CA GLU A 137 -23.19 5.63 10.35
C GLU A 137 -22.13 5.68 9.24
N VAL A 138 -20.97 6.28 9.55
CA VAL A 138 -19.85 6.41 8.61
C VAL A 138 -19.08 5.10 8.56
N ASP A 139 -18.90 4.56 7.35
CA ASP A 139 -18.16 3.32 7.13
C ASP A 139 -16.69 3.44 7.57
N ASP A 140 -16.12 2.35 8.08
CA ASP A 140 -14.72 2.31 8.56
C ASP A 140 -13.69 2.73 7.49
N LYS A 141 -13.99 2.46 6.21
CA LYS A 141 -13.19 2.91 5.09
C LYS A 141 -13.13 4.44 5.01
N ASP A 142 -14.26 5.10 5.22
CA ASP A 142 -14.38 6.56 5.15
C ASP A 142 -13.81 7.22 6.40
N VAL A 143 -13.96 6.62 7.58
CA VAL A 143 -13.27 7.06 8.81
C VAL A 143 -11.75 7.06 8.61
N ARG A 144 -11.18 5.99 8.02
CA ARG A 144 -9.75 5.96 7.69
C ARG A 144 -9.38 7.03 6.67
N ARG A 145 -10.19 7.20 5.62
CA ARG A 145 -9.94 8.19 4.57
C ARG A 145 -9.92 9.61 5.14
N LEU A 146 -10.88 9.95 6.00
CA LEU A 146 -10.93 11.21 6.75
C LEU A 146 -9.68 11.39 7.60
N TYR A 147 -9.30 10.41 8.39
CA TYR A 147 -8.09 10.48 9.22
C TYR A 147 -6.84 10.74 8.36
N PHE A 148 -6.60 9.93 7.33
CA PHE A 148 -5.38 10.08 6.54
C PHE A 148 -5.35 11.35 5.68
N LEU A 149 -6.50 11.86 5.22
CA LEU A 149 -6.57 13.18 4.59
C LEU A 149 -6.34 14.28 5.63
N ALA A 150 -6.96 14.22 6.80
CA ALA A 150 -6.71 15.20 7.85
C ALA A 150 -5.21 15.33 8.12
N PHE A 151 -4.49 14.23 8.30
CA PHE A 151 -3.06 14.24 8.62
C PHE A 151 -2.11 14.34 7.41
N ALA A 152 -2.62 14.41 6.17
CA ALA A 152 -1.78 14.57 4.98
C ALA A 152 -1.41 16.05 4.75
N PRO A 153 -0.18 16.34 4.29
CA PRO A 153 0.20 17.71 3.93
C PRO A 153 -0.56 18.17 2.67
N HIS A 154 -0.97 19.44 2.64
CA HIS A 154 -1.59 20.08 1.47
C HIS A 154 -2.81 19.31 0.93
N SER A 155 -3.71 18.90 1.82
CA SER A 155 -4.88 18.10 1.48
C SER A 155 -6.19 18.66 2.06
N GLU A 156 -6.14 19.92 2.52
CA GLU A 156 -7.24 20.66 3.14
C GLU A 156 -8.47 20.66 2.23
N GLU A 157 -8.33 21.05 0.96
CA GLU A 157 -9.43 21.07 -0.01
C GLU A 157 -10.09 19.69 -0.17
N ARG A 158 -9.27 18.64 -0.40
CA ARG A 158 -9.76 17.26 -0.54
C ARG A 158 -10.43 16.73 0.73
N LEU A 159 -10.00 17.19 1.90
CA LEU A 159 -10.62 16.84 3.17
C LEU A 159 -11.99 17.50 3.28
N ILE A 160 -12.08 18.80 3.02
CA ILE A 160 -13.35 19.55 3.05
C ILE A 160 -14.36 18.92 2.07
N GLU A 161 -13.94 18.64 0.83
CA GLU A 161 -14.78 17.92 -0.15
C GLU A 161 -15.28 16.58 0.37
N LEU A 162 -14.43 15.81 1.06
CA LEU A 162 -14.84 14.52 1.61
C LEU A 162 -15.83 14.68 2.77
N ILE A 163 -15.61 15.66 3.66
CA ILE A 163 -16.51 15.95 4.78
C ILE A 163 -17.89 16.36 4.25
N GLU A 164 -17.94 17.18 3.20
CA GLU A 164 -19.18 17.56 2.51
C GLU A 164 -19.86 16.36 1.84
N GLN A 165 -19.11 15.51 1.13
CA GLN A 165 -19.64 14.28 0.50
C GLN A 165 -20.25 13.32 1.51
N LEU A 166 -19.69 13.24 2.71
CA LEU A 166 -20.18 12.40 3.81
C LEU A 166 -21.29 13.08 4.64
N GLY A 167 -21.64 14.33 4.33
CA GLY A 167 -22.70 15.08 5.02
C GLY A 167 -22.34 15.48 6.46
N LEU A 168 -21.05 15.56 6.81
CA LEU A 168 -20.57 15.81 8.17
C LEU A 168 -20.62 17.32 8.52
N ALA A 169 -21.82 17.89 8.57
CA ALA A 169 -22.05 19.32 8.80
C ALA A 169 -21.38 19.83 10.09
N SER A 170 -21.59 19.14 11.21
CA SER A 170 -21.03 19.54 12.51
C SER A 170 -19.50 19.55 12.54
N MET A 171 -18.85 18.72 11.71
CA MET A 171 -17.39 18.71 11.58
C MET A 171 -16.91 19.95 10.80
N LEU A 172 -17.62 20.36 9.75
CA LEU A 172 -17.32 21.62 9.04
C LEU A 172 -17.51 22.82 9.95
N ASP A 173 -18.60 22.86 10.70
CA ASP A 173 -18.89 23.95 11.64
C ASP A 173 -17.81 24.06 12.70
N TYR A 174 -17.34 22.92 13.23
CA TYR A 174 -16.21 22.89 14.16
C TYR A 174 -14.92 23.42 13.52
N ILE A 175 -14.57 22.95 12.32
CA ILE A 175 -13.38 23.42 11.59
C ILE A 175 -13.45 24.94 11.43
N TRP A 176 -14.59 25.47 10.96
CA TRP A 176 -14.76 26.90 10.72
C TRP A 176 -14.74 27.72 12.00
N LYS A 177 -15.42 27.28 13.06
CA LYS A 177 -15.47 28.00 14.33
C LYS A 177 -14.10 28.09 15.00
N GLU A 178 -13.40 26.96 15.11
CA GLU A 178 -12.06 26.92 15.70
C GLU A 178 -11.02 27.62 14.81
N GLY A 179 -11.15 27.45 13.50
CA GLY A 179 -10.29 28.10 12.51
C GLY A 179 -10.41 29.62 12.51
N LEU A 180 -11.64 30.14 12.56
CA LEU A 180 -11.89 31.57 12.63
C LEU A 180 -11.35 32.14 13.94
N SER A 181 -11.60 31.47 15.06
CA SER A 181 -11.06 31.87 16.36
C SER A 181 -9.52 31.99 16.30
N LYS A 182 -8.82 30.93 15.85
CA LYS A 182 -7.36 30.95 15.75
C LYS A 182 -6.84 32.00 14.76
N PHE A 183 -7.51 32.17 13.62
CA PHE A 183 -7.17 33.20 12.63
C PHE A 183 -7.24 34.60 13.25
N LEU A 184 -8.33 34.93 13.95
CA LEU A 184 -8.49 36.24 14.59
C LEU A 184 -7.47 36.46 15.70
N HIS A 185 -7.17 35.43 16.50
CA HIS A 185 -6.11 35.49 17.51
C HIS A 185 -4.74 35.77 16.90
N GLN A 186 -4.38 35.08 15.82
CA GLN A 186 -3.11 35.30 15.13
C GLN A 186 -3.01 36.72 14.59
N ARG A 187 -4.08 37.23 13.94
CA ARG A 187 -4.15 38.62 13.45
C ARG A 187 -4.04 39.63 14.58
N TYR A 188 -4.75 39.41 15.67
CA TYR A 188 -4.67 40.27 16.85
C TYR A 188 -3.25 40.32 17.44
N ARG A 189 -2.57 39.18 17.58
CA ARG A 189 -1.19 39.12 18.07
C ARG A 189 -0.24 39.94 17.20
N VAL A 190 -0.39 39.86 15.88
CA VAL A 190 0.40 40.66 14.94
C VAL A 190 0.13 42.16 15.10
N LEU A 191 -1.13 42.56 15.28
CA LEU A 191 -1.53 43.97 15.43
C LEU A 191 -1.13 44.56 16.80
N ALA A 192 -1.28 43.78 17.88
CA ALA A 192 -1.01 44.22 19.25
C ALA A 192 0.47 44.09 19.64
N GLY A 193 1.26 43.31 18.91
CA GLY A 193 2.66 43.02 19.27
C GLY A 193 2.82 42.16 20.52
N GLU A 194 1.76 41.48 20.96
CA GLU A 194 1.73 40.62 22.14
C GLU A 194 1.86 39.14 21.76
N GLN A 195 2.63 38.35 22.54
CA GLN A 195 2.85 36.93 22.24
C GLN A 195 1.95 35.94 22.99
N GLU A 196 1.37 36.29 24.15
CA GLU A 196 0.96 35.24 25.12
C GLU A 196 -0.45 35.29 25.73
N SER A 197 -1.32 36.26 25.44
CA SER A 197 -2.69 36.21 26.00
C SER A 197 -3.70 35.55 25.04
N GLU A 198 -4.15 34.34 25.38
CA GLU A 198 -5.43 33.82 24.85
C GLU A 198 -6.55 34.64 25.48
N ARG A 199 -7.29 35.37 24.65
CA ARG A 199 -8.41 36.23 25.08
C ARG A 199 -9.68 35.73 24.38
N PRO A 200 -10.87 35.91 24.96
CA PRO A 200 -12.11 35.62 24.26
C PRO A 200 -12.17 36.35 22.91
N VAL A 201 -12.74 35.71 21.88
CA VAL A 201 -12.82 36.29 20.53
C VAL A 201 -13.62 37.60 20.57
N GLU A 202 -14.63 37.67 21.42
CA GLU A 202 -15.47 38.84 21.63
C GLU A 202 -14.62 40.03 22.10
N GLU A 203 -13.70 39.80 23.04
CA GLU A 203 -12.78 40.84 23.55
C GLU A 203 -11.76 41.28 22.50
N ILE A 204 -11.31 40.36 21.65
CA ILE A 204 -10.40 40.66 20.52
C ILE A 204 -11.12 41.57 19.51
N VAL A 205 -12.35 41.22 19.17
CA VAL A 205 -13.18 41.97 18.21
C VAL A 205 -13.50 43.35 18.76
N GLU A 206 -13.86 43.48 20.04
CA GLU A 206 -14.10 44.78 20.69
C GLU A 206 -12.86 45.68 20.72
N LYS A 207 -11.67 45.11 20.95
CA LYS A 207 -10.42 45.89 21.11
C LYS A 207 -9.77 46.29 19.79
N ALA A 208 -9.72 45.39 18.81
CA ALA A 208 -9.06 45.66 17.52
C ALA A 208 -10.03 46.10 16.42
N GLY A 209 -11.30 45.67 16.50
CA GLY A 209 -12.28 45.85 15.44
C GLY A 209 -12.07 44.89 14.26
N LEU A 210 -13.17 44.43 13.66
CA LEU A 210 -13.14 43.51 12.51
C LEU A 210 -12.41 44.13 11.30
N SER A 211 -12.56 45.44 11.08
CA SER A 211 -11.87 46.18 10.01
C SER A 211 -10.34 46.04 10.06
N ALA A 212 -9.74 46.08 11.24
CA ALA A 212 -8.30 45.93 11.40
C ALA A 212 -7.86 44.47 11.28
N LEU A 213 -8.63 43.54 11.85
CA LEU A 213 -8.32 42.10 11.85
C LEU A 213 -8.33 41.51 10.43
N PHE A 214 -9.22 41.98 9.58
CA PHE A 214 -9.30 41.58 8.17
C PHE A 214 -8.51 42.46 7.21
N ASP A 215 -7.87 43.53 7.69
CA ASP A 215 -7.19 44.53 6.85
C ASP A 215 -8.12 45.03 5.72
N GLU A 216 -9.22 45.68 6.12
CA GLU A 216 -10.30 46.13 5.25
C GLU A 216 -9.80 46.82 3.98
N ASN A 217 -8.82 47.72 4.09
CA ASN A 217 -8.25 48.44 2.96
C ASN A 217 -7.62 47.50 1.94
N LYS A 218 -6.93 46.45 2.40
CA LYS A 218 -6.30 45.46 1.53
C LYS A 218 -7.35 44.59 0.85
N VAL A 219 -8.38 44.16 1.56
CA VAL A 219 -9.48 43.35 1.00
C VAL A 219 -10.24 44.14 -0.08
N ILE A 220 -10.65 45.37 0.23
CA ILE A 220 -11.36 46.25 -0.71
C ILE A 220 -10.53 46.49 -1.97
N LYS A 221 -9.24 46.79 -1.80
CA LYS A 221 -8.33 47.02 -2.92
C LYS A 221 -8.16 45.76 -3.76
N HIS A 222 -7.96 44.60 -3.13
CA HIS A 222 -7.77 43.33 -3.83
C HIS A 222 -8.98 42.95 -4.68
N TYR A 223 -10.20 43.09 -4.13
CA TYR A 223 -11.44 42.87 -4.88
C TYR A 223 -11.56 43.79 -6.10
N ALA A 224 -11.31 45.09 -5.92
CA ALA A 224 -11.34 46.05 -7.02
C ALA A 224 -10.31 45.72 -8.10
N ASP A 225 -9.08 45.39 -7.70
CA ASP A 225 -8.00 45.03 -8.63
C ASP A 225 -8.35 43.78 -9.47
N ILE A 226 -8.94 42.73 -8.86
CA ILE A 226 -9.39 41.53 -9.58
C ILE A 226 -10.52 41.87 -10.56
N LYS A 227 -11.55 42.58 -10.12
CA LYS A 227 -12.71 42.93 -10.98
C LYS A 227 -12.32 43.86 -12.13
N MET A 228 -11.38 44.78 -11.89
CA MET A 228 -10.82 45.64 -12.94
C MET A 228 -9.97 44.85 -13.94
N ALA A 229 -9.32 43.76 -13.52
CA ALA A 229 -8.58 42.88 -14.42
C ALA A 229 -9.51 41.97 -15.27
N GLU A 230 -10.65 41.55 -14.71
CA GLU A 230 -11.69 40.78 -15.41
C GLU A 230 -12.47 41.64 -16.43
N GLY A 231 -12.68 42.92 -16.12
CA GLY A 231 -13.34 43.91 -16.99
C GLY A 231 -12.36 44.58 -17.96
N SER A 232 -12.17 44.02 -19.15
CA SER A 232 -11.26 44.61 -20.13
C SER A 232 -11.78 45.92 -20.78
N THR A 233 -10.84 46.82 -21.10
CA THR A 233 -10.92 47.94 -22.06
C THR A 233 -11.83 49.13 -21.73
N THR A 234 -11.50 49.89 -20.69
CA THR A 234 -11.74 51.35 -20.73
C THR A 234 -10.40 52.04 -21.06
N GLU A 235 -10.37 52.93 -22.05
CA GLU A 235 -9.16 53.70 -22.38
C GLU A 235 -9.08 55.01 -21.57
N ASP A 236 -10.22 55.51 -21.08
CA ASP A 236 -10.30 56.75 -20.32
C ASP A 236 -9.97 56.54 -18.82
N LEU A 237 -8.98 57.30 -18.33
CA LEU A 237 -8.56 57.35 -16.93
C LEU A 237 -9.70 57.76 -16.00
N LYS A 238 -10.60 58.65 -16.45
CA LYS A 238 -11.71 59.12 -15.62
C LYS A 238 -12.76 58.03 -15.41
N GLU A 239 -13.06 57.27 -16.46
CA GLU A 239 -13.96 56.12 -16.38
C GLU A 239 -13.38 55.01 -15.52
N LYS A 240 -12.07 54.72 -15.65
CA LYS A 240 -11.37 53.77 -14.76
C LYS A 240 -11.46 54.14 -13.30
N LEU A 241 -11.18 55.39 -12.94
CA LEU A 241 -11.26 55.86 -11.55
C LEU A 241 -12.70 55.80 -11.02
N SER A 242 -13.70 56.11 -11.87
CA SER A 242 -15.10 56.00 -11.48
C SER A 242 -15.52 54.54 -11.23
N LEU A 243 -15.09 53.62 -12.09
CA LEU A 243 -15.34 52.17 -11.97
C LEU A 243 -14.64 51.57 -10.75
N GLU A 244 -13.39 51.97 -10.50
CA GLU A 244 -12.63 51.55 -9.32
C GLU A 244 -13.35 51.99 -8.04
N ASN A 245 -13.84 53.24 -7.98
CA ASN A 245 -14.58 53.72 -6.82
C ASN A 245 -15.92 53.00 -6.62
N THR A 246 -16.65 52.64 -7.69
CA THR A 246 -17.88 51.86 -7.56
C THR A 246 -17.60 50.45 -7.08
N LEU A 247 -16.54 49.81 -7.59
CA LEU A 247 -16.11 48.48 -7.14
C LEU A 247 -15.63 48.49 -5.68
N LYS A 248 -14.93 49.53 -5.25
CA LYS A 248 -14.57 49.71 -3.83
C LYS A 248 -15.78 49.88 -2.94
N ALA A 249 -16.78 50.67 -3.36
CA ALA A 249 -18.03 50.83 -2.61
C ALA A 249 -18.81 49.50 -2.52
N GLU A 250 -18.86 48.74 -3.61
CA GLU A 250 -19.45 47.39 -3.61
C GLU A 250 -18.71 46.44 -2.65
N ALA A 251 -17.37 46.47 -2.67
CA ALA A 251 -16.55 45.67 -1.76
C ALA A 251 -16.80 46.02 -0.29
N SER A 252 -16.88 47.30 0.04
CA SER A 252 -17.21 47.77 1.39
C SER A 252 -18.60 47.30 1.83
N GLU A 253 -19.60 47.35 0.94
CA GLU A 253 -20.95 46.86 1.25
C GLU A 253 -20.94 45.35 1.52
N LYS A 254 -20.25 44.57 0.67
CA LYS A 254 -20.09 43.12 0.87
C LYS A 254 -19.35 42.79 2.15
N LEU A 255 -18.31 43.54 2.50
CA LEU A 255 -17.54 43.36 3.73
C LEU A 255 -18.37 43.70 4.99
N ASN A 256 -19.18 44.76 4.95
CA ASN A 256 -20.08 45.10 6.05
C ASN A 256 -21.09 43.97 6.32
N ARG A 257 -21.62 43.32 5.28
CA ARG A 257 -22.49 42.14 5.44
C ARG A 257 -21.76 40.96 6.09
N ILE A 258 -20.46 40.79 5.82
CA ILE A 258 -19.63 39.78 6.51
C ILE A 258 -19.51 40.12 8.00
N PHE A 259 -19.29 41.39 8.33
CA PHE A 259 -19.21 41.85 9.72
C PHE A 259 -20.53 41.71 10.47
N GLU A 260 -21.66 41.94 9.80
CA GLU A 260 -22.99 41.68 10.37
C GLU A 260 -23.16 40.20 10.73
N ILE A 261 -22.82 39.27 9.82
CA ILE A 261 -22.88 37.83 10.07
C ILE A 261 -21.97 37.42 11.24
N LEU A 262 -20.78 38.01 11.34
CA LEU A 262 -19.86 37.76 12.45
C LEU A 262 -20.37 38.31 13.79
N GLY A 263 -21.27 39.29 13.77
CA GLY A 263 -21.91 39.87 14.95
C GLY A 263 -23.20 39.18 15.38
N GLU A 264 -23.67 38.16 14.65
CA GLU A 264 -24.84 37.36 15.02
C GLU A 264 -24.51 36.34 16.12
N ASP A 265 -25.43 36.14 17.07
CA ASP A 265 -25.27 35.18 18.17
C ASP A 265 -25.09 33.72 17.68
N SER A 266 -25.62 33.40 16.49
CA SER A 266 -25.48 32.10 15.84
C SER A 266 -24.79 32.25 14.49
N LEU A 267 -23.49 31.91 14.45
CA LEU A 267 -22.69 32.02 13.24
C LEU A 267 -23.04 30.92 12.22
N ASP A 268 -23.64 31.29 11.08
CA ASP A 268 -23.75 30.40 9.91
C ASP A 268 -22.41 30.38 9.15
N THR A 269 -21.59 29.36 9.45
CA THR A 269 -20.25 29.19 8.87
C THR A 269 -20.27 29.03 7.35
N ARG A 270 -21.34 28.45 6.79
CA ARG A 270 -21.48 28.20 5.35
C ARG A 270 -21.83 29.48 4.61
N LEU A 271 -22.74 30.26 5.19
CA LEU A 271 -23.07 31.57 4.67
C LEU A 271 -21.85 32.49 4.72
N LEU A 272 -21.13 32.51 5.86
CA LEU A 272 -19.90 33.28 6.02
C LEU A 272 -18.86 32.90 4.95
N LYS A 273 -18.53 31.61 4.81
CA LYS A 273 -17.60 31.11 3.78
C LYS A 273 -17.98 31.61 2.39
N ARG A 274 -19.24 31.46 2.01
CA ARG A 274 -19.74 31.90 0.69
C ARG A 274 -19.55 33.40 0.50
N LYS A 275 -19.90 34.21 1.50
CA LYS A 275 -19.76 35.68 1.41
C LYS A 275 -18.31 36.14 1.35
N MET A 276 -17.40 35.47 2.06
CA MET A 276 -15.97 35.74 1.96
C MET A 276 -15.42 35.39 0.56
N LEU A 277 -15.84 34.27 -0.02
CA LEU A 277 -15.46 33.89 -1.39
C LEU A 277 -16.07 34.83 -2.45
N ASP A 278 -17.31 35.31 -2.26
CA ASP A 278 -17.95 36.33 -3.12
C ASP A 278 -17.16 37.66 -3.13
N LEU A 279 -16.30 37.89 -2.13
CA LEU A 279 -15.41 39.05 -1.99
C LEU A 279 -13.95 38.74 -2.38
N HIS A 280 -13.67 37.57 -2.98
CA HIS A 280 -12.32 37.11 -3.35
C HIS A 280 -11.35 37.04 -2.16
N MET A 281 -11.84 36.65 -0.98
CA MET A 281 -11.02 36.41 0.22
C MET A 281 -10.49 34.96 0.28
N ASP A 282 -10.09 34.40 -0.86
CA ASP A 282 -9.66 33.00 -0.97
C ASP A 282 -8.51 32.67 -0.01
N THR A 283 -7.59 33.61 0.19
CA THR A 283 -6.45 33.45 1.10
C THR A 283 -6.86 33.36 2.57
N GLU A 284 -7.81 34.17 3.00
CA GLU A 284 -8.34 34.18 4.36
C GLU A 284 -9.15 32.92 4.62
N VAL A 285 -9.98 32.51 3.66
CA VAL A 285 -10.76 31.26 3.72
C VAL A 285 -9.83 30.06 3.87
N ALA A 286 -8.79 29.96 3.04
CA ALA A 286 -7.81 28.88 3.13
C ALA A 286 -7.05 28.90 4.47
N ALA A 287 -6.70 30.08 5.00
CA ALA A 287 -6.05 30.21 6.30
C ALA A 287 -6.97 29.75 7.45
N ILE A 288 -8.24 30.15 7.44
CA ILE A 288 -9.24 29.73 8.43
C ILE A 288 -9.41 28.20 8.40
N GLU A 289 -9.59 27.61 7.21
CA GLU A 289 -9.74 26.16 7.08
C GLU A 289 -8.48 25.41 7.53
N HIS A 290 -7.29 25.92 7.20
CA HIS A 290 -6.04 25.31 7.63
C HIS A 290 -5.90 25.31 9.17
N GLU A 291 -6.18 26.43 9.83
CA GLU A 291 -6.16 26.52 11.30
C GLU A 291 -7.22 25.65 11.95
N GLY A 292 -8.43 25.58 11.37
CA GLY A 292 -9.51 24.72 11.83
C GLY A 292 -9.17 23.23 11.75
N ILE A 293 -8.57 22.81 10.63
CA ILE A 293 -8.06 21.45 10.45
C ILE A 293 -6.92 21.17 11.43
N SER A 294 -6.08 22.15 11.72
CA SER A 294 -5.05 22.05 12.77
C SER A 294 -5.66 21.78 14.15
N SER A 295 -6.69 22.54 14.53
CA SER A 295 -7.46 22.31 15.76
C SER A 295 -8.13 20.93 15.80
N LEU A 296 -8.67 20.45 14.67
CA LEU A 296 -9.24 19.11 14.56
C LEU A 296 -8.18 18.03 14.80
N LYS A 297 -6.98 18.16 14.22
CA LYS A 297 -5.84 17.24 14.46
C LYS A 297 -5.46 17.19 15.93
N GLU A 298 -5.33 18.35 16.57
CA GLU A 298 -5.00 18.47 17.98
C GLU A 298 -6.07 17.83 18.86
N TYR A 299 -7.35 18.07 18.53
CA TYR A 299 -8.47 17.48 19.24
C TYR A 299 -8.47 15.95 19.15
N ILE A 300 -8.33 15.37 17.95
CA ILE A 300 -8.24 13.91 17.74
C ILE A 300 -7.09 13.32 18.56
N ARG A 301 -5.90 13.93 18.52
CA ARG A 301 -4.73 13.49 19.28
C ARG A 301 -4.95 13.58 20.79
N SER A 302 -5.65 14.60 21.27
CA SER A 302 -5.97 14.77 22.69
C SER A 302 -6.88 13.64 23.21
N LYS A 303 -7.76 13.12 22.35
CA LYS A 303 -8.71 12.04 22.67
C LYS A 303 -8.15 10.64 22.41
N GLY A 304 -6.86 10.51 22.06
CA GLY A 304 -6.22 9.21 21.80
C GLY A 304 -6.29 8.21 22.95
N LEU A 305 -6.39 8.66 24.22
CA LEU A 305 -6.57 7.75 25.38
C LEU A 305 -7.93 7.05 25.39
N LEU A 306 -8.99 7.75 25.00
CA LEU A 306 -10.33 7.17 24.84
C LEU A 306 -10.32 6.16 23.70
N GLY A 307 -9.72 6.52 22.57
CA GLY A 307 -9.53 5.61 21.45
C GLY A 307 -8.70 4.37 21.81
N ALA A 308 -7.70 4.50 22.70
CA ALA A 308 -6.95 3.36 23.19
C ALA A 308 -7.80 2.40 24.04
N HIS A 309 -8.81 2.89 24.77
CA HIS A 309 -9.75 2.03 25.49
C HIS A 309 -10.57 1.18 24.51
N GLU A 310 -11.07 1.77 23.43
CA GLU A 310 -11.80 1.05 22.38
C GLU A 310 -10.92 0.03 21.63
N VAL A 311 -9.66 0.38 21.37
CA VAL A 311 -8.68 -0.56 20.78
C VAL A 311 -8.45 -1.75 21.72
N ALA A 312 -8.32 -1.50 23.02
CA ALA A 312 -8.15 -2.58 23.99
C ALA A 312 -9.34 -3.54 23.98
N LEU A 313 -10.58 -3.02 23.93
CA LEU A 313 -11.79 -3.83 23.81
C LEU A 313 -11.82 -4.61 22.48
N ARG A 314 -11.50 -3.98 21.36
CA ARG A 314 -11.57 -4.60 20.02
C ARG A 314 -10.62 -5.78 19.86
N TYR A 315 -9.41 -5.69 20.43
CA TYR A 315 -8.35 -6.69 20.26
C TYR A 315 -8.12 -7.56 21.50
N ASP A 316 -9.00 -7.47 22.50
CA ASP A 316 -8.92 -8.17 23.79
C ASP A 316 -7.60 -7.90 24.54
N PHE A 317 -7.15 -6.64 24.54
CA PHE A 317 -5.99 -6.21 25.34
C PHE A 317 -6.40 -5.73 26.72
N VAL A 318 -5.53 -5.91 27.69
CA VAL A 318 -5.62 -5.26 28.99
C VAL A 318 -5.19 -3.80 28.84
N TYR A 319 -6.12 -2.88 29.10
CA TYR A 319 -5.84 -1.46 29.12
C TYR A 319 -4.97 -1.09 30.33
N PRO A 320 -3.79 -0.47 30.15
CA PRO A 320 -2.94 -0.08 31.27
C PRO A 320 -3.54 1.11 32.03
N SER A 321 -3.46 1.09 33.36
CA SER A 321 -3.84 2.25 34.18
C SER A 321 -2.89 3.42 33.92
N VAL A 322 -3.39 4.45 33.25
CA VAL A 322 -2.63 5.66 32.88
C VAL A 322 -3.37 6.91 33.33
N SER A 323 -2.62 7.93 33.77
CA SER A 323 -3.19 9.24 34.10
C SER A 323 -3.28 10.11 32.84
N GLY A 324 -4.39 10.85 32.67
CA GLY A 324 -4.52 11.87 31.63
C GLY A 324 -3.67 13.12 31.89
N SER A 325 -3.09 13.28 33.07
CA SER A 325 -2.28 14.45 33.44
C SER A 325 -0.91 14.50 32.73
N ASP A 326 -0.37 13.34 32.32
CA ASP A 326 0.89 13.23 31.57
C ASP A 326 0.66 12.38 30.31
N MET A 327 0.22 13.07 29.26
CA MET A 327 -0.10 12.45 27.98
C MET A 327 1.12 11.79 27.32
N TYR A 328 2.33 12.31 27.53
CA TYR A 328 3.54 11.73 26.96
C TYR A 328 3.83 10.36 27.58
N ARG A 329 3.81 10.29 28.92
CA ARG A 329 4.00 9.02 29.64
C ARG A 329 2.88 8.03 29.35
N ALA A 330 1.63 8.48 29.29
CA ALA A 330 0.48 7.63 28.98
C ALA A 330 0.61 6.98 27.59
N ARG A 331 1.02 7.75 26.58
CA ARG A 331 1.28 7.25 25.21
C ARG A 331 2.34 6.15 25.21
N ASN A 332 3.47 6.38 25.86
CA ASN A 332 4.57 5.40 25.92
C ASN A 332 4.16 4.09 26.61
N ILE A 333 3.40 4.18 27.70
CA ILE A 333 2.89 3.00 28.42
C ILE A 333 1.91 2.22 27.54
N ILE A 334 0.93 2.87 26.92
CA ILE A 334 -0.06 2.24 26.03
C ILE A 334 0.64 1.56 24.86
N ARG A 335 1.51 2.29 24.16
CA ARG A 335 2.26 1.79 23.01
C ARG A 335 3.02 0.51 23.34
N ASN A 336 3.83 0.55 24.40
CA ASN A 336 4.65 -0.60 24.79
C ASN A 336 3.77 -1.78 25.25
N SER A 337 2.74 -1.51 26.06
CA SER A 337 1.80 -2.51 26.54
C SER A 337 1.07 -3.21 25.38
N PHE A 338 0.49 -2.44 24.46
CA PHE A 338 -0.23 -2.99 23.31
C PHE A 338 0.70 -3.78 22.40
N PHE A 339 1.92 -3.29 22.14
CA PHE A 339 2.88 -4.04 21.33
C PHE A 339 3.24 -5.40 21.96
N THR A 340 3.53 -5.44 23.26
CA THR A 340 3.84 -6.69 23.98
C THR A 340 2.67 -7.67 24.01
N GLN A 341 1.45 -7.17 24.19
CA GLN A 341 0.24 -8.00 24.19
C GLN A 341 -0.08 -8.52 22.78
N ALA A 342 0.06 -7.65 21.78
CA ALA A 342 -0.30 -7.95 20.40
C ALA A 342 0.57 -9.07 19.78
N GLN A 343 1.79 -9.26 20.26
CA GLN A 343 2.65 -10.36 19.82
C GLN A 343 2.15 -11.74 20.25
N LYS A 344 1.29 -11.82 21.28
CA LYS A 344 0.90 -13.07 21.93
C LYS A 344 -0.39 -13.68 21.39
N THR A 345 -1.24 -12.89 20.71
CA THR A 345 -2.58 -13.34 20.30
C THR A 345 -2.80 -13.18 18.80
N PRO A 346 -3.65 -14.03 18.16
CA PRO A 346 -4.00 -13.87 16.74
C PRO A 346 -4.64 -12.52 16.41
N LYS A 347 -5.57 -12.04 17.26
CA LYS A 347 -6.15 -10.68 17.14
C LYS A 347 -5.09 -9.60 17.29
N GLY A 348 -4.13 -9.81 18.18
CA GLY A 348 -2.97 -8.95 18.33
C GLY A 348 -2.10 -8.84 17.08
N LYS A 349 -1.89 -9.95 16.37
CA LYS A 349 -1.18 -9.94 15.08
C LYS A 349 -1.93 -9.09 14.04
N ILE A 350 -3.26 -9.16 14.00
CA ILE A 350 -4.09 -8.28 13.13
C ILE A 350 -3.87 -6.80 13.47
N PHE A 351 -3.85 -6.46 14.77
CA PHE A 351 -3.56 -5.09 15.22
C PHE A 351 -2.18 -4.62 14.76
N ILE A 352 -1.13 -5.42 14.98
CA ILE A 352 0.24 -5.10 14.54
C ILE A 352 0.31 -4.87 13.03
N ARG A 353 -0.28 -5.76 12.24
CA ARG A 353 -0.25 -5.68 10.77
C ARG A 353 -0.99 -4.43 10.28
N SER A 354 -2.13 -4.10 10.91
CA SER A 354 -2.90 -2.89 10.61
C SER A 354 -2.10 -1.63 10.96
N GLU A 355 -1.45 -1.60 12.13
CA GLU A 355 -0.65 -0.46 12.57
C GLU A 355 0.55 -0.21 11.64
N VAL A 356 1.14 -1.26 11.09
CA VAL A 356 2.19 -1.13 10.07
C VAL A 356 1.63 -0.55 8.77
N LEU A 357 0.45 -0.98 8.31
CA LEU A 357 -0.21 -0.37 7.15
C LEU A 357 -0.55 1.11 7.38
N TYR A 358 -0.95 1.50 8.59
CA TYR A 358 -1.22 2.90 8.93
C TYR A 358 0.02 3.79 8.88
N ASN A 359 1.21 3.21 9.01
CA ASN A 359 2.48 3.91 8.99
C ASN A 359 3.29 3.69 7.70
N LEU A 360 2.71 3.02 6.71
CA LEU A 360 3.34 2.77 5.43
C LEU A 360 3.43 4.06 4.61
N ARG A 361 4.64 4.35 4.12
CA ARG A 361 4.87 5.36 3.07
C ARG A 361 4.46 4.72 1.74
N LEU A 362 3.49 5.32 1.07
CA LEU A 362 3.00 4.80 -0.21
C LEU A 362 3.99 5.16 -1.31
N SER A 363 4.75 4.19 -1.79
CA SER A 363 5.64 4.28 -2.95
C SER A 363 4.92 3.85 -4.25
N VAL A 364 3.90 2.99 -4.12
CA VAL A 364 3.14 2.41 -5.22
C VAL A 364 1.79 3.12 -5.36
N LYS A 365 1.54 3.69 -6.54
CA LYS A 365 0.25 4.32 -6.89
C LYS A 365 -0.76 3.28 -7.37
N SER A 366 -0.36 2.42 -8.30
CA SER A 366 -1.19 1.36 -8.87
C SER A 366 -0.31 0.26 -9.43
N GLY A 367 -0.92 -0.87 -9.79
CA GLY A 367 -0.20 -1.92 -10.49
C GLY A 367 -1.11 -3.00 -11.03
N GLU A 368 -0.61 -3.67 -12.05
CA GLU A 368 -1.30 -4.69 -12.81
C GLU A 368 -0.39 -5.91 -12.96
N CYS A 369 -0.97 -7.10 -13.01
CA CYS A 369 -0.22 -8.31 -13.29
C CYS A 369 -0.95 -9.13 -14.35
N PHE A 370 -0.20 -9.59 -15.34
CA PHE A 370 -0.70 -10.27 -16.52
C PHE A 370 -0.03 -11.63 -16.65
N GLN A 371 -0.84 -12.66 -16.87
CA GLN A 371 -0.37 -13.96 -17.34
C GLN A 371 -0.28 -13.93 -18.86
N LEU A 372 0.95 -14.00 -19.36
CA LEU A 372 1.26 -14.02 -20.77
C LEU A 372 1.24 -15.46 -21.32
N PRO A 373 1.11 -15.63 -22.65
CA PRO A 373 1.33 -16.91 -23.29
C PRO A 373 2.73 -17.47 -22.98
N GLY A 374 2.88 -18.80 -22.94
CA GLY A 374 4.13 -19.46 -22.55
C GLY A 374 4.37 -19.56 -21.03
N GLY A 375 3.44 -19.08 -20.21
CA GLY A 375 3.51 -19.22 -18.74
C GLY A 375 4.35 -18.16 -18.05
N TYR A 376 4.48 -16.98 -18.66
CA TYR A 376 5.14 -15.82 -18.07
C TYR A 376 4.15 -14.97 -17.27
N LEU A 377 4.63 -14.34 -16.22
CA LEU A 377 3.96 -13.24 -15.54
C LEU A 377 4.68 -11.94 -15.88
N LEU A 378 3.89 -10.89 -16.13
CA LEU A 378 4.35 -9.51 -16.26
C LEU A 378 3.60 -8.66 -15.24
N SER A 379 4.33 -8.19 -14.23
CA SER A 379 3.84 -7.17 -13.30
C SER A 379 4.30 -5.80 -13.75
N ILE A 380 3.37 -4.85 -13.76
CA ILE A 380 3.58 -3.44 -14.06
C ILE A 380 3.21 -2.69 -12.78
N ILE A 381 4.18 -2.00 -12.19
CA ILE A 381 4.00 -1.21 -10.97
C ILE A 381 4.20 0.26 -11.35
N HIS A 382 3.21 1.09 -11.06
CA HIS A 382 3.29 2.53 -11.22
C HIS A 382 3.59 3.15 -9.86
N THR A 383 4.70 3.88 -9.76
CA THR A 383 5.05 4.59 -8.52
C THR A 383 4.36 5.94 -8.43
N VAL A 384 4.38 6.54 -7.24
CA VAL A 384 3.89 7.91 -7.03
C VAL A 384 4.65 8.92 -7.88
N ASP A 385 5.94 8.68 -8.14
CA ASP A 385 6.81 9.51 -8.99
C ASP A 385 6.54 9.35 -10.50
N GLN A 386 5.47 8.66 -10.88
CA GLN A 386 5.08 8.36 -12.27
C GLN A 386 6.08 7.47 -13.03
N ASP A 387 6.98 6.79 -12.34
CA ASP A 387 7.84 5.78 -12.95
C ASP A 387 7.06 4.48 -13.16
N GLU A 388 7.36 3.77 -14.26
CA GLU A 388 6.80 2.46 -14.55
C GLU A 388 7.86 1.38 -14.34
N HIS A 389 7.54 0.42 -13.50
CA HIS A 389 8.42 -0.67 -13.12
C HIS A 389 7.84 -1.98 -13.66
N TYR A 390 8.61 -2.66 -14.51
CA TYR A 390 8.21 -3.91 -15.14
C TYR A 390 9.01 -5.04 -14.52
N LEU A 391 8.31 -6.02 -13.94
CA LEU A 391 8.91 -7.21 -13.36
C LEU A 391 8.30 -8.45 -14.02
N PHE A 392 9.12 -9.31 -14.63
CA PHE A 392 8.59 -10.45 -15.39
C PHE A 392 9.43 -11.72 -15.29
N GLY A 393 8.77 -12.87 -15.31
CA GLY A 393 9.42 -14.19 -15.17
C GLY A 393 8.45 -15.33 -15.42
N ARG A 394 8.98 -16.54 -15.62
CA ARG A 394 8.19 -17.75 -15.92
C ARG A 394 7.70 -18.39 -14.61
N TYR A 395 6.38 -18.45 -14.42
CA TYR A 395 5.72 -18.93 -13.20
C TYR A 395 4.44 -19.71 -13.53
N PRO A 396 4.55 -21.01 -13.85
CA PRO A 396 3.41 -21.78 -14.35
C PRO A 396 2.45 -22.25 -13.24
N SER A 397 2.92 -22.48 -12.00
CA SER A 397 2.04 -22.98 -10.94
C SER A 397 1.31 -21.86 -10.20
N ARG A 398 0.09 -22.15 -9.74
CA ARG A 398 -0.73 -21.20 -8.96
C ARG A 398 0.00 -20.73 -7.70
N LEU A 399 0.67 -21.63 -6.99
CA LEU A 399 1.41 -21.30 -5.76
C LEU A 399 2.60 -20.38 -6.04
N GLU A 400 3.37 -20.64 -7.10
CA GLU A 400 4.48 -19.76 -7.50
C GLU A 400 3.97 -18.38 -7.92
N ARG A 401 2.85 -18.32 -8.66
CA ARG A 401 2.21 -17.05 -9.08
C ARG A 401 1.73 -16.23 -7.88
N ASP A 402 0.96 -16.85 -6.98
CA ASP A 402 0.39 -16.15 -5.84
C ASP A 402 1.51 -15.70 -4.89
N GLY A 403 2.55 -16.53 -4.71
CA GLY A 403 3.78 -16.18 -3.99
C GLY A 403 4.55 -15.01 -4.63
N PHE A 404 4.73 -15.02 -5.96
CA PHE A 404 5.34 -13.92 -6.71
C PHE A 404 4.58 -12.62 -6.49
N ASN A 405 3.27 -12.64 -6.69
CA ASN A 405 2.44 -11.45 -6.61
C ASN A 405 2.47 -10.81 -5.21
N LEU A 406 2.36 -11.63 -4.16
CA LEU A 406 2.45 -11.16 -2.77
C LEU A 406 3.85 -10.66 -2.42
N LEU A 407 4.89 -11.32 -2.94
CA LEU A 407 6.28 -10.91 -2.78
C LEU A 407 6.55 -9.56 -3.45
N THR A 408 6.11 -9.38 -4.69
CA THR A 408 6.22 -8.13 -5.44
C THR A 408 5.51 -7.01 -4.70
N ILE A 409 4.23 -7.20 -4.36
CA ILE A 409 3.44 -6.17 -3.66
C ILE A 409 4.06 -5.84 -2.29
N GLY A 410 4.46 -6.85 -1.53
CA GLY A 410 5.08 -6.69 -0.22
C GLY A 410 6.40 -5.92 -0.30
N CYS A 411 7.33 -6.32 -1.17
CA CYS A 411 8.64 -5.68 -1.30
C CYS A 411 8.53 -4.24 -1.84
N PHE A 412 7.71 -3.98 -2.86
CA PHE A 412 7.58 -2.64 -3.43
C PHE A 412 6.96 -1.63 -2.46
N ASN A 413 6.07 -2.08 -1.57
CA ASN A 413 5.54 -1.23 -0.51
C ASN A 413 6.47 -1.15 0.71
N TYR A 414 7.30 -2.17 0.94
CA TYR A 414 8.16 -2.24 2.12
C TYR A 414 9.44 -1.40 2.00
N PHE A 415 10.14 -1.52 0.86
CA PHE A 415 11.42 -0.84 0.61
C PHE A 415 11.21 0.54 0.01
N GLU A 416 12.06 1.49 0.41
CA GLU A 416 11.97 2.88 -0.08
C GLU A 416 12.43 3.00 -1.55
N SER A 417 13.34 2.11 -1.98
CA SER A 417 13.82 2.08 -3.35
C SER A 417 13.20 0.89 -4.12
N PRO A 418 12.58 1.13 -5.29
CA PRO A 418 12.13 0.06 -6.18
C PRO A 418 13.26 -0.89 -6.61
N ILE A 419 14.49 -0.39 -6.71
CA ILE A 419 15.65 -1.23 -7.05
C ILE A 419 15.95 -2.19 -5.91
N GLU A 420 15.92 -1.71 -4.66
CA GLU A 420 16.12 -2.55 -3.48
C GLU A 420 15.00 -3.61 -3.37
N ALA A 421 13.74 -3.20 -3.61
CA ALA A 421 12.62 -4.14 -3.67
C ALA A 421 12.88 -5.27 -4.66
N VAL A 422 13.25 -4.94 -5.90
CA VAL A 422 13.55 -5.92 -6.95
C VAL A 422 14.73 -6.82 -6.58
N THR A 423 15.82 -6.26 -6.07
CA THR A 423 16.98 -7.04 -5.62
C THR A 423 16.57 -8.07 -4.58
N GLN A 424 15.71 -7.70 -3.62
CA GLN A 424 15.22 -8.61 -2.58
C GLN A 424 14.28 -9.67 -3.14
N ILE A 425 13.43 -9.32 -4.10
CA ILE A 425 12.59 -10.30 -4.82
C ILE A 425 13.49 -11.34 -5.51
N VAL A 426 14.45 -10.89 -6.32
CA VAL A 426 15.37 -11.79 -7.05
C VAL A 426 16.19 -12.65 -6.09
N LYS A 427 16.72 -12.06 -5.01
CA LYS A 427 17.44 -12.79 -3.98
C LYS A 427 16.57 -13.84 -3.30
N PHE A 428 15.33 -13.50 -2.94
CA PHE A 428 14.38 -14.46 -2.38
C PHE A 428 14.15 -15.64 -3.33
N TYR A 429 14.05 -15.39 -4.65
CA TYR A 429 13.96 -16.46 -5.64
C TYR A 429 15.20 -17.35 -5.67
N MET A 430 16.39 -16.76 -5.64
CA MET A 430 17.64 -17.49 -5.63
C MET A 430 17.82 -18.33 -4.37
N ASP A 431 17.46 -17.80 -3.21
CA ASP A 431 17.72 -18.42 -1.91
C ASP A 431 16.65 -19.42 -1.49
N LYS A 432 15.39 -19.24 -1.91
CA LYS A 432 14.24 -20.07 -1.46
C LYS A 432 13.69 -20.95 -2.57
N MET A 433 13.46 -20.42 -3.76
CA MET A 433 12.81 -21.18 -4.85
C MET A 433 13.80 -22.06 -5.63
N ALA A 434 15.03 -21.59 -5.85
CA ALA A 434 16.02 -22.40 -6.58
C ALA A 434 16.39 -23.70 -5.83
N PRO A 435 16.59 -23.72 -4.50
CA PRO A 435 16.84 -24.95 -3.76
C PRO A 435 15.65 -25.92 -3.80
N ASP A 436 14.41 -25.42 -3.69
CA ASP A 436 13.21 -26.27 -3.77
C ASP A 436 13.09 -26.98 -5.12
N ILE A 437 13.46 -26.29 -6.21
CA ILE A 437 13.48 -26.87 -7.56
C ILE A 437 14.59 -27.95 -7.65
N ARG A 438 15.79 -27.67 -7.12
CA ARG A 438 16.88 -28.66 -7.07
C ARG A 438 16.48 -29.90 -6.26
N TRP A 439 15.82 -29.71 -5.13
CA TRP A 439 15.29 -30.80 -4.31
C TRP A 439 14.25 -31.63 -5.05
N ARG A 440 13.31 -30.99 -5.76
CA ARG A 440 12.31 -31.72 -6.57
C ARG A 440 12.94 -32.50 -7.72
N ASN A 441 13.96 -31.95 -8.38
CA ASN A 441 14.71 -32.64 -9.42
C ASN A 441 15.51 -33.83 -8.86
N ALA A 442 16.18 -33.64 -7.73
CA ALA A 442 16.85 -34.70 -6.99
C ALA A 442 15.87 -35.83 -6.65
N LEU A 443 14.71 -35.51 -6.08
CA LEU A 443 13.68 -36.49 -5.75
C LEU A 443 13.15 -37.22 -7.00
N LYS A 444 12.90 -36.50 -8.10
CA LYS A 444 12.44 -37.08 -9.36
C LYS A 444 13.46 -38.08 -9.91
N LYS A 445 14.75 -37.73 -9.91
CA LYS A 445 15.84 -38.61 -10.36
C LYS A 445 16.01 -39.82 -9.44
N MET A 446 15.90 -39.62 -8.12
CA MET A 446 15.89 -40.72 -7.15
C MET A 446 14.75 -41.70 -7.42
N ILE A 447 13.53 -41.22 -7.66
CA ILE A 447 12.37 -42.07 -7.98
C ILE A 447 12.60 -42.85 -9.29
N ILE A 448 13.14 -42.21 -10.32
CA ILE A 448 13.43 -42.85 -11.61
C ILE A 448 14.56 -43.89 -11.48
N ALA A 449 15.59 -43.61 -10.68
CA ALA A 449 16.74 -44.49 -10.50
C ALA A 449 16.44 -45.65 -9.54
N LEU A 450 15.47 -45.49 -8.63
CA LEU A 450 15.09 -46.49 -7.62
C LEU A 450 14.96 -47.92 -8.19
N PRO A 451 14.18 -48.20 -9.26
CA PRO A 451 14.06 -49.57 -9.78
C PRO A 451 15.39 -50.16 -10.26
N ILE A 452 16.26 -49.34 -10.86
CA ILE A 452 17.57 -49.78 -11.37
C ILE A 452 18.51 -50.09 -10.20
N VAL A 453 18.61 -49.17 -9.26
CA VAL A 453 19.46 -49.29 -8.06
C VAL A 453 19.02 -50.47 -7.20
N LEU A 454 17.71 -50.65 -7.01
CA LEU A 454 17.15 -51.77 -6.24
C LEU A 454 17.48 -53.11 -6.91
N SER A 455 17.27 -53.22 -8.23
CA SER A 455 17.55 -54.45 -8.98
C SER A 455 19.04 -54.84 -8.91
N LEU A 456 19.93 -53.85 -9.06
CA LEU A 456 21.37 -54.07 -8.96
C LEU A 456 21.80 -54.49 -7.54
N SER A 457 21.22 -53.85 -6.52
CA SER A 457 21.51 -54.15 -5.11
C SER A 457 21.09 -55.55 -4.72
N VAL A 458 19.90 -55.98 -5.16
CA VAL A 458 19.39 -57.35 -4.93
C VAL A 458 20.26 -58.38 -5.65
N LEU A 459 20.65 -58.10 -6.91
CA LEU A 459 21.52 -58.99 -7.68
C LEU A 459 22.87 -59.20 -6.98
N VAL A 460 23.53 -58.12 -6.54
CA VAL A 460 24.83 -58.20 -5.87
C VAL A 460 24.71 -58.91 -4.51
N GLY A 461 23.66 -58.62 -3.75
CA GLY A 461 23.38 -59.32 -2.49
C GLY A 461 23.15 -60.82 -2.70
N ALA A 462 22.39 -61.21 -3.72
CA ALA A 462 22.15 -62.62 -4.05
C ALA A 462 23.44 -63.34 -4.47
N VAL A 463 24.27 -62.71 -5.31
CA VAL A 463 25.57 -63.27 -5.71
C VAL A 463 26.49 -63.44 -4.51
N TYR A 464 26.57 -62.45 -3.62
CA TYR A 464 27.38 -62.53 -2.41
C TYR A 464 26.92 -63.64 -1.46
N TYR A 465 25.60 -63.78 -1.28
CA TYR A 465 25.03 -64.86 -0.49
C TYR A 465 25.36 -66.23 -1.07
N LEU A 466 25.27 -66.38 -2.39
CA LEU A 466 25.58 -67.64 -3.08
C LEU A 466 27.07 -68.03 -2.99
N THR A 467 27.99 -67.08 -2.83
CA THR A 467 29.43 -67.35 -2.78
C THR A 467 29.96 -67.56 -1.37
N LEU A 468 29.48 -66.80 -0.38
CA LEU A 468 30.03 -66.80 0.98
C LEU A 468 29.07 -67.36 2.04
N GLY A 469 27.78 -67.50 1.72
CA GLY A 469 26.79 -68.16 2.58
C GLY A 469 26.36 -67.37 3.82
N ILE A 470 26.85 -66.14 4.02
CA ILE A 470 26.53 -65.32 5.21
C ILE A 470 25.39 -64.33 4.87
N PRO A 471 24.15 -64.57 5.35
CA PRO A 471 23.00 -63.76 4.97
C PRO A 471 23.05 -62.33 5.52
N GLY A 472 23.63 -62.12 6.72
CA GLY A 472 23.75 -60.79 7.32
C GLY A 472 24.67 -59.85 6.54
N GLU A 473 25.80 -60.35 6.06
CA GLU A 473 26.77 -59.59 5.26
C GLU A 473 26.21 -59.28 3.85
N ALA A 474 25.52 -60.24 3.23
CA ALA A 474 24.84 -60.04 1.95
C ALA A 474 23.78 -58.92 2.02
N PHE A 475 22.98 -58.90 3.09
CA PHE A 475 21.98 -57.86 3.31
C PHE A 475 22.61 -56.48 3.56
N LEU A 476 23.68 -56.41 4.35
CA LEU A 476 24.42 -55.17 4.59
C LEU A 476 25.04 -54.62 3.30
N LEU A 477 25.62 -55.49 2.47
CA LEU A 477 26.19 -55.12 1.18
C LEU A 477 25.12 -54.58 0.23
N ALA A 478 24.00 -55.30 0.07
CA ALA A 478 22.88 -54.86 -0.77
C ALA A 478 22.30 -53.52 -0.30
N SER A 479 22.12 -53.35 1.02
CA SER A 479 21.64 -52.10 1.60
C SER A 479 22.64 -50.94 1.40
N GLY A 480 23.94 -51.21 1.51
CA GLY A 480 25.00 -50.23 1.26
C GLY A 480 25.01 -49.75 -0.19
N ILE A 481 24.91 -50.68 -1.15
CA ILE A 481 24.83 -50.35 -2.58
C ILE A 481 23.57 -49.54 -2.89
N MET A 482 22.44 -49.91 -2.27
CA MET A 482 21.19 -49.17 -2.43
C MET A 482 21.33 -47.73 -1.92
N LEU A 483 21.87 -47.54 -0.72
CA LEU A 483 22.09 -46.21 -0.14
C LEU A 483 23.04 -45.36 -1.00
N VAL A 484 24.16 -45.92 -1.44
CA VAL A 484 25.13 -45.21 -2.28
C VAL A 484 24.53 -44.89 -3.66
N GLY A 485 23.83 -45.83 -4.29
CA GLY A 485 23.18 -45.62 -5.58
C GLY A 485 22.09 -44.53 -5.53
N MET A 486 21.30 -44.52 -4.46
CA MET A 486 20.30 -43.47 -4.24
C MET A 486 20.94 -42.12 -3.90
N ALA A 487 22.02 -42.09 -3.13
CA ALA A 487 22.77 -40.87 -2.82
C ALA A 487 23.43 -40.28 -4.07
N ILE A 488 24.01 -41.11 -4.94
CA ILE A 488 24.57 -40.68 -6.23
C ILE A 488 23.47 -40.18 -7.15
N SER A 489 22.32 -40.86 -7.23
CA SER A 489 21.18 -40.40 -8.03
C SER A 489 20.62 -39.06 -7.53
N GLY A 490 20.47 -38.91 -6.20
CA GLY A 490 20.03 -37.66 -5.57
C GLY A 490 21.03 -36.54 -5.79
N LYS A 491 22.33 -36.81 -5.59
CA LYS A 491 23.40 -35.86 -5.89
C LYS A 491 23.40 -35.48 -7.37
N ASN A 492 23.32 -36.43 -8.29
CA ASN A 492 23.29 -36.16 -9.73
C ASN A 492 22.03 -35.41 -10.16
N GLY A 493 20.90 -35.56 -9.46
CA GLY A 493 19.70 -34.75 -9.72
C GLY A 493 19.73 -33.37 -9.07
N TYR A 494 20.55 -33.18 -8.03
CA TYR A 494 20.80 -31.90 -7.38
C TYR A 494 21.89 -31.08 -8.09
N ASP A 495 22.94 -31.77 -8.54
CA ASP A 495 24.14 -31.27 -9.24
C ASP A 495 23.99 -31.34 -10.77
N GLU A 496 22.88 -31.90 -11.29
CA GLU A 496 22.60 -31.90 -12.74
C GLU A 496 22.80 -30.47 -13.22
N GLU A 497 23.81 -30.28 -14.07
CA GLU A 497 24.22 -28.96 -14.53
C GLU A 497 22.95 -28.25 -14.96
N ILE A 498 22.57 -27.27 -14.16
CA ILE A 498 21.40 -26.47 -14.45
C ILE A 498 21.86 -25.59 -15.62
N THR A 499 21.88 -26.14 -16.85
CA THR A 499 21.65 -25.37 -18.08
C THR A 499 20.52 -24.45 -17.70
N PRO A 500 20.69 -23.12 -17.69
CA PRO A 500 20.06 -22.24 -16.71
C PRO A 500 18.54 -22.40 -16.69
N ALA A 501 18.01 -23.42 -16.03
CA ALA A 501 16.59 -23.64 -15.85
C ALA A 501 16.04 -22.54 -14.93
N SER A 502 16.98 -21.82 -14.29
CA SER A 502 16.87 -20.67 -13.41
C SER A 502 16.67 -19.33 -14.12
N HIS A 503 17.25 -19.07 -15.31
CA HIS A 503 17.18 -17.71 -15.88
C HIS A 503 15.77 -17.33 -16.32
N GLU A 504 14.94 -18.28 -16.77
CA GLU A 504 13.55 -18.00 -17.14
C GLU A 504 12.65 -17.79 -15.91
N LYS A 505 12.95 -18.42 -14.78
CA LYS A 505 12.19 -18.22 -13.54
C LYS A 505 12.60 -16.95 -12.80
N ILE A 506 13.90 -16.63 -12.74
CA ILE A 506 14.41 -15.42 -12.05
C ILE A 506 13.71 -14.17 -12.59
N PRO A 507 13.01 -13.36 -11.78
CA PRO A 507 12.38 -12.14 -12.29
C PRO A 507 13.39 -11.23 -13.00
N GLU A 508 13.07 -10.79 -14.21
CA GLU A 508 13.75 -9.69 -14.87
C GLU A 508 13.06 -8.38 -14.54
N TYR A 509 13.83 -7.31 -14.54
CA TYR A 509 13.36 -5.98 -14.19
C TYR A 509 13.76 -4.94 -15.22
N MET A 510 12.81 -4.06 -15.53
CA MET A 510 13.02 -2.88 -16.36
C MET A 510 12.29 -1.69 -15.74
N VAL A 511 12.82 -0.49 -15.96
CA VAL A 511 12.17 0.75 -15.52
C VAL A 511 12.03 1.72 -16.67
N ARG A 512 10.88 2.39 -16.76
CA ARG A 512 10.66 3.55 -17.62
C ARG A 512 10.56 4.79 -16.74
N LYS A 513 11.51 5.72 -16.91
CA LYS A 513 11.53 7.02 -16.24
C LYS A 513 11.51 8.14 -17.27
N GLY A 514 10.57 9.08 -17.17
CA GLY A 514 10.45 10.20 -18.12
C GLY A 514 10.36 9.75 -19.59
N GLY A 515 9.67 8.64 -19.86
CA GLY A 515 9.53 8.05 -21.20
C GLY A 515 10.74 7.25 -21.72
N LYS A 516 11.89 7.28 -21.04
CA LYS A 516 13.09 6.52 -21.40
C LYS A 516 13.18 5.22 -20.61
N ILE A 517 13.56 4.14 -21.29
CA ILE A 517 13.74 2.83 -20.67
C ILE A 517 15.18 2.68 -20.22
N MET A 518 15.36 2.39 -18.94
CA MET A 518 16.65 2.03 -18.36
C MET A 518 16.63 0.55 -18.05
N THR A 519 17.53 -0.20 -18.68
CA THR A 519 17.89 -1.55 -18.20
C THR A 519 18.81 -1.37 -17.01
N VAL A 520 18.30 -1.66 -15.81
CA VAL A 520 19.09 -1.66 -14.59
C VAL A 520 19.78 -3.01 -14.49
N ALA A 521 21.11 -3.01 -14.52
CA ALA A 521 21.87 -4.19 -14.14
C ALA A 521 21.68 -4.37 -12.62
N LEU A 522 21.00 -5.45 -12.22
CA LEU A 522 20.92 -5.85 -10.82
C LEU A 522 22.29 -6.42 -10.46
N ASP A 523 23.15 -5.59 -9.88
CA ASP A 523 24.45 -6.04 -9.39
C ASP A 523 24.25 -6.81 -8.08
N LEU A 524 23.98 -8.11 -8.24
CA LEU A 524 23.71 -9.03 -7.13
C LEU A 524 24.95 -9.24 -6.25
N ASP A 525 26.17 -9.06 -6.78
CA ASP A 525 27.41 -9.39 -6.07
C ASP A 525 27.94 -8.22 -5.21
N SER A 526 27.78 -6.96 -5.63
CA SER A 526 28.33 -5.80 -4.91
C SER A 526 27.55 -5.38 -3.65
N GLN A 527 26.30 -5.82 -3.48
CA GLN A 527 25.51 -5.56 -2.27
C GLN A 527 25.55 -6.68 -1.22
N ILE A 528 26.05 -7.87 -1.57
CA ILE A 528 26.21 -9.01 -0.65
C ILE A 528 27.29 -8.75 0.41
N GLN A 529 28.28 -7.89 0.11
CA GLN A 529 29.39 -7.59 1.02
C GLN A 529 29.13 -6.47 2.04
N ASN A 530 28.05 -5.67 1.89
CA ASN A 530 27.84 -4.48 2.72
C ASN A 530 26.79 -4.60 3.84
N GLN A 531 26.23 -5.79 4.11
CA GLN A 531 25.34 -5.99 5.27
C GLN A 531 25.50 -7.39 5.92
N PRO A 532 26.44 -7.57 6.86
CA PRO A 532 26.63 -8.85 7.55
C PRO A 532 25.50 -9.21 8.54
N ASP A 533 24.65 -8.27 8.97
CA ASP A 533 23.65 -8.51 10.02
C ASP A 533 22.21 -8.83 9.53
N LEU A 534 21.90 -8.55 8.27
CA LEU A 534 20.56 -8.77 7.71
C LEU A 534 20.33 -10.19 7.17
N LEU A 535 21.41 -10.94 6.93
CA LEU A 535 21.36 -12.30 6.38
C LEU A 535 21.20 -13.39 7.44
N ARG A 536 21.69 -13.21 8.67
CA ARG A 536 21.54 -14.22 9.74
C ARG A 536 20.14 -14.28 10.36
N LYS A 537 19.34 -13.22 10.30
CA LYS A 537 17.99 -13.16 10.89
C LYS A 537 16.84 -13.54 9.95
N ILE A 538 17.10 -13.67 8.65
CA ILE A 538 16.11 -14.19 7.68
C ILE A 538 16.16 -15.74 7.61
N GLN A 539 17.25 -16.33 8.08
CA GLN A 539 17.55 -17.77 7.96
C GLN A 539 17.23 -18.60 9.21
N SER A 540 16.89 -17.99 10.36
CA SER A 540 16.79 -18.72 11.63
C SER A 540 15.38 -19.06 12.12
N ASP A 541 14.31 -18.87 11.33
CA ASP A 541 12.93 -19.32 11.64
C ASP A 541 12.19 -19.86 10.41
#